data_AF-A0A524C9G4-F1
#
_entry.id   AF-A0A524C9G4-F1
#
_cell.length_a   1.000
_cell.length_b   1.000
_cell.length_c   1.000
_cell.angle_alpha   90.00
_cell.angle_beta   90.00
_cell.angle_gamma   90.00
#
_symmetry.space_group_name_H-M   'P 1'
#
loop_
_entity.id
_entity.type
_entity.pdbx_description
1 polymer ?
#
loop_
_entity_poly.entity_id
_entity_poly.type
_entity_poly.pdbx_seq_one_letter_code
_entity_poly.pdbx_strand_id
1 'polypeptide(L)'
;MSKKYIDELEEILIKHALNRYDFDNAIGGKLFKTFLKGTFDSFQDYLIWLVKAVVRCVIEAEENIYLEDITSAAMAEAYVLMGFTPMRNLFTHNLDALAGNKIILQSEIHHWLLYLEKLDKLPGTYNRFTGLYKVLS
;
A
#
# COMPACT_ATOMS: atom_id res chain seq x y z
N MET A 1 -10.00 19.02 -2.99
CA MET A 1 -10.26 17.80 -3.79
C MET A 1 -11.61 17.20 -3.37
N SER A 2 -12.38 16.54 -4.24
CA SER A 2 -13.73 16.04 -3.88
C SER A 2 -13.67 14.64 -3.26
N LYS A 3 -14.53 14.34 -2.28
CA LYS A 3 -14.65 13.00 -1.67
C LYS A 3 -14.87 11.90 -2.70
N LYS A 4 -15.69 12.18 -3.72
CA LYS A 4 -15.96 11.26 -4.84
C LYS A 4 -14.68 10.83 -5.58
N TYR A 5 -13.72 11.73 -5.72
CA TYR A 5 -12.44 11.42 -6.38
C TYR A 5 -11.55 10.54 -5.51
N ILE A 6 -11.53 10.76 -4.19
CA ILE A 6 -10.83 9.90 -3.23
C ILE A 6 -11.40 8.49 -3.29
N ASP A 7 -12.73 8.36 -3.18
CA ASP A 7 -13.42 7.06 -3.23
C ASP A 7 -13.13 6.30 -4.53
N GLU A 8 -13.07 7.01 -5.66
CA GLU A 8 -12.71 6.43 -6.98
C GLU A 8 -11.28 5.88 -7.00
N LEU A 9 -10.29 6.63 -6.49
CA LEU A 9 -8.90 6.19 -6.43
C LEU A 9 -8.72 4.99 -5.50
N GLU A 10 -9.39 5.01 -4.34
CA GLU A 10 -9.42 3.89 -3.41
C GLU A 10 -9.98 2.64 -4.10
N GLU A 11 -11.12 2.74 -4.79
CA GLU A 11 -11.74 1.60 -5.46
C GLU A 11 -10.84 1.00 -6.55
N ILE A 12 -10.18 1.84 -7.36
CA ILE A 12 -9.24 1.41 -8.41
C ILE A 12 -8.07 0.65 -7.79
N LEU A 13 -7.42 1.24 -6.79
CA LEU A 13 -6.23 0.65 -6.19
C LEU A 13 -6.54 -0.58 -5.33
N ILE A 14 -7.66 -0.60 -4.60
CA ILE A 14 -8.07 -1.77 -3.82
C ILE A 14 -8.24 -2.98 -4.74
N LYS A 15 -8.95 -2.81 -5.86
CA LYS A 15 -9.12 -3.88 -6.86
C LYS A 15 -7.78 -4.32 -7.43
N HIS A 16 -6.92 -3.38 -7.80
CA HIS A 16 -5.60 -3.70 -8.34
C HIS A 16 -4.71 -4.45 -7.34
N ALA A 17 -4.64 -3.97 -6.10
CA ALA A 17 -3.84 -4.56 -5.04
C ALA A 17 -4.34 -5.98 -4.73
N LEU A 18 -5.65 -6.17 -4.49
CA LEU A 18 -6.20 -7.50 -4.20
C LEU A 18 -5.97 -8.50 -5.35
N ASN A 19 -6.08 -8.08 -6.61
CA ASN A 19 -5.85 -8.95 -7.76
C ASN A 19 -4.38 -9.42 -7.89
N ARG A 20 -3.42 -8.60 -7.44
CA ARG A 20 -2.00 -9.01 -7.40
C ARG A 20 -1.72 -10.09 -6.36
N TYR A 21 -2.56 -10.15 -5.33
CA TYR A 21 -2.53 -11.15 -4.28
C TYR A 21 -3.68 -12.15 -4.44
N ASP A 22 -4.05 -12.48 -5.68
CA ASP A 22 -5.08 -13.48 -5.95
C ASP A 22 -4.58 -14.91 -5.66
N PHE A 23 -4.65 -15.28 -4.38
CA PHE A 23 -4.28 -16.60 -3.90
C PHE A 23 -5.25 -17.70 -4.36
N ASP A 24 -6.44 -17.38 -4.88
CA ASP A 24 -7.32 -18.42 -5.42
C ASP A 24 -6.74 -19.03 -6.71
N ASN A 25 -5.87 -18.29 -7.41
CA ASN A 25 -5.17 -18.70 -8.62
C ASN A 25 -3.67 -19.05 -8.43
N ALA A 26 -3.12 -18.87 -7.23
CA ALA A 26 -1.75 -19.26 -6.92
C ALA A 26 -1.62 -20.77 -6.67
N ILE A 27 -0.55 -21.41 -7.18
CA ILE A 27 -0.28 -22.84 -6.94
C ILE A 27 -0.14 -23.08 -5.42
N GLY A 28 -1.11 -23.79 -4.83
CA GLY A 28 -1.19 -24.06 -3.38
C GLY A 28 -2.05 -23.08 -2.57
N GLY A 29 -2.58 -22.01 -3.16
CA GLY A 29 -3.27 -20.95 -2.44
C GLY A 29 -4.62 -21.37 -1.81
N LYS A 30 -5.33 -22.36 -2.38
CA LYS A 30 -6.51 -22.97 -1.74
C LYS A 30 -6.20 -23.68 -0.42
N LEU A 31 -5.05 -24.35 -0.30
CA LEU A 31 -4.63 -25.03 0.93
C LEU A 31 -4.17 -24.02 1.98
N PHE A 32 -3.43 -22.99 1.57
CA PHE A 32 -3.02 -21.88 2.45
C PHE A 32 -4.21 -21.07 2.99
N LYS A 33 -5.18 -20.73 2.14
CA LYS A 33 -6.40 -20.01 2.52
C LYS A 33 -7.26 -20.80 3.51
N THR A 34 -7.24 -22.12 3.44
CA THR A 34 -8.00 -22.98 4.36
C THR A 34 -7.34 -23.09 5.74
N PHE A 35 -6.00 -23.17 5.81
CA PHE A 35 -5.27 -23.27 7.08
C PHE A 35 -5.09 -21.92 7.80
N LEU A 36 -5.06 -20.81 7.06
CA LEU A 36 -4.79 -19.47 7.58
C LEU A 36 -5.95 -18.50 7.39
N LYS A 37 -7.19 -18.99 7.23
CA LYS A 37 -8.36 -18.18 6.87
C LYS A 37 -8.50 -16.89 7.70
N GLY A 38 -8.35 -16.95 9.02
CA GLY A 38 -8.41 -15.76 9.89
C GLY A 38 -7.26 -14.77 9.68
N THR A 39 -6.07 -15.25 9.33
CA THR A 39 -4.91 -14.43 8.97
C THR A 39 -5.04 -13.86 7.56
N PHE A 40 -5.72 -14.57 6.66
CA PHE A 40 -5.97 -14.18 5.28
C PHE A 40 -6.98 -13.04 5.18
N ASP A 41 -8.13 -13.17 5.84
CA ASP A 41 -9.14 -12.11 5.89
C ASP A 41 -8.51 -10.84 6.53
N SER A 42 -7.72 -11.02 7.59
CA SER A 42 -6.93 -9.95 8.21
C SER A 42 -5.89 -9.32 7.27
N PHE A 43 -5.35 -10.08 6.30
CA PHE A 43 -4.39 -9.59 5.32
C PHE A 43 -5.07 -8.78 4.21
N GLN A 44 -6.23 -9.22 3.73
CA GLN A 44 -7.03 -8.46 2.77
C GLN A 44 -7.51 -7.14 3.38
N ASP A 45 -7.99 -7.17 4.63
CA ASP A 45 -8.37 -5.97 5.36
C ASP A 45 -7.17 -5.04 5.54
N TYR A 46 -5.99 -5.57 5.91
CA TYR A 46 -4.76 -4.80 5.99
C TYR A 46 -4.44 -4.11 4.66
N LEU A 47 -4.51 -4.83 3.55
CA LEU A 47 -4.22 -4.30 2.22
C LEU A 47 -5.20 -3.19 1.83
N ILE A 48 -6.49 -3.34 2.17
CA ILE A 48 -7.49 -2.29 1.97
C ILE A 48 -7.13 -1.05 2.79
N TRP A 49 -6.85 -1.19 4.09
CA TRP A 49 -6.47 -0.06 4.95
C TRP A 49 -5.22 0.65 4.46
N LEU A 50 -4.23 -0.13 4.04
CA LEU A 50 -2.98 0.36 3.50
C LEU A 50 -3.17 1.15 2.21
N VAL A 51 -3.97 0.65 1.26
CA VAL A 51 -4.31 1.39 0.04
C VAL A 51 -5.00 2.71 0.38
N LYS A 52 -5.97 2.70 1.29
CA LYS A 52 -6.68 3.92 1.72
C LYS A 52 -5.72 4.96 2.32
N ALA A 53 -4.78 4.52 3.15
CA ALA A 53 -3.75 5.38 3.72
C ALA A 53 -2.84 5.98 2.63
N VAL A 54 -2.40 5.16 1.67
CA VAL A 54 -1.60 5.63 0.52
C VAL A 54 -2.35 6.68 -0.30
N VAL A 55 -3.63 6.45 -0.62
CA VAL A 55 -4.44 7.41 -1.37
C VAL A 55 -4.55 8.74 -0.62
N ARG A 56 -4.75 8.71 0.71
CA ARG A 56 -4.75 9.92 1.54
C ARG A 56 -3.41 10.64 1.48
N CYS A 57 -2.29 9.95 1.72
CA CYS A 57 -0.95 10.54 1.64
C CYS A 57 -0.69 11.21 0.28
N VAL A 58 -1.08 10.55 -0.82
CA VAL A 58 -0.88 11.04 -2.19
C VAL A 58 -1.70 12.30 -2.49
N ILE A 59 -2.91 12.38 -1.95
CA ILE A 59 -3.83 13.50 -2.16
C ILE A 59 -3.49 14.69 -1.27
N GLU A 60 -3.09 14.44 -0.03
CA GLU A 60 -2.78 15.46 0.96
C GLU A 60 -1.36 16.01 0.84
N ALA A 61 -0.46 15.30 0.15
CA ALA A 61 0.86 15.84 -0.15
C ALA A 61 0.74 17.10 -1.01
N GLU A 62 1.09 18.25 -0.44
CA GLU A 62 1.07 19.55 -1.13
C GLU A 62 2.32 19.76 -2.02
N GLU A 63 3.43 19.07 -1.72
CA GLU A 63 4.73 19.20 -2.41
C GLU A 63 5.25 17.87 -2.97
N ASN A 64 6.53 17.85 -3.39
CA ASN A 64 7.27 16.62 -3.68
C ASN A 64 7.45 15.84 -2.38
N ILE A 65 7.05 14.58 -2.37
CA ILE A 65 7.13 13.69 -1.20
C ILE A 65 7.91 12.45 -1.61
N TYR A 66 8.77 11.92 -0.73
CA TYR A 66 9.51 10.71 -1.04
C TYR A 66 8.62 9.50 -0.87
N LEU A 67 8.82 8.49 -1.73
CA LEU A 67 8.14 7.21 -1.61
C LEU A 67 8.35 6.55 -0.23
N GLU A 68 9.51 6.77 0.38
CA GLU A 68 9.80 6.31 1.74
C GLU A 68 8.89 6.97 2.80
N ASP A 69 8.59 8.26 2.64
CA ASP A 69 7.72 8.99 3.56
C ASP A 69 6.28 8.52 3.43
N ILE A 70 5.80 8.35 2.19
CA ILE A 70 4.47 7.75 1.92
C ILE A 70 4.39 6.36 2.56
N THR A 71 5.42 5.54 2.36
CA THR A 71 5.48 4.17 2.90
C THR A 71 5.40 4.18 4.42
N SER A 72 6.17 5.06 5.07
CA SER A 72 6.22 5.16 6.53
C SER A 72 4.89 5.65 7.10
N ALA A 73 4.31 6.69 6.50
CA ALA A 73 3.03 7.25 6.90
C ALA A 73 1.88 6.25 6.70
N ALA A 74 1.79 5.63 5.52
CA ALA A 74 0.76 4.65 5.21
C ALA A 74 0.85 3.42 6.10
N MET A 75 2.07 2.95 6.40
CA MET A 75 2.28 1.83 7.33
C MET A 75 1.84 2.20 8.76
N ALA A 76 2.21 3.38 9.26
CA ALA A 76 1.82 3.83 10.59
C ALA A 76 0.29 3.99 10.70
N GLU A 77 -0.34 4.56 9.68
CA GLU A 77 -1.78 4.74 9.64
C GLU A 77 -2.52 3.39 9.55
N ALA A 78 -2.10 2.51 8.65
CA ALA A 78 -2.66 1.16 8.55
C ALA A 78 -2.50 0.39 9.88
N TYR A 79 -1.35 0.53 10.54
CA TYR A 79 -1.10 -0.07 11.85
C TYR A 79 -2.07 0.40 12.93
N VAL A 80 -2.38 1.71 12.97
CA VAL A 80 -3.39 2.28 13.89
C VAL A 80 -4.77 1.72 13.57
N LEU A 81 -5.13 1.67 12.29
CA LEU A 81 -6.47 1.24 11.83
C LEU A 81 -6.72 -0.26 12.00
N MET A 82 -5.67 -1.09 11.98
CA MET A 82 -5.77 -2.53 12.21
C MET A 82 -6.10 -2.90 13.67
N GLY A 83 -5.86 -2.03 14.65
CA GLY A 83 -5.99 -2.42 16.06
C GLY A 83 -5.00 -3.53 16.47
N PHE A 84 -5.39 -4.44 17.38
CA PHE A 84 -4.55 -5.60 17.75
C PHE A 84 -4.91 -6.80 16.88
N THR A 85 -4.14 -7.03 15.80
CA THR A 85 -4.28 -8.23 14.95
C THR A 85 -3.01 -9.09 14.92
N PRO A 86 -3.10 -10.39 14.59
CA PRO A 86 -1.92 -11.24 14.37
C PRO A 86 -0.98 -10.71 13.28
N MET A 87 -1.52 -10.08 12.23
CA MET A 87 -0.69 -9.46 11.17
C MET A 87 0.15 -8.31 11.71
N ARG A 88 -0.42 -7.48 12.59
CA ARG A 88 0.33 -6.41 13.28
C ARG A 88 1.58 -6.95 13.97
N ASN A 89 1.43 -8.06 14.69
CA ASN A 89 2.52 -8.72 15.41
C ASN A 89 3.57 -9.31 14.47
N LEU A 90 3.16 -9.88 13.33
CA LEU A 90 4.08 -10.38 12.29
C LEU A 90 4.95 -9.26 11.70
N PHE A 91 4.41 -8.05 11.55
CA PHE A 91 5.13 -6.91 10.99
C PHE A 91 6.03 -6.16 11.99
N THR A 92 5.87 -6.37 13.31
CA THR A 92 6.51 -5.51 14.34
C THR A 92 7.33 -6.24 15.40
N HIS A 93 7.31 -7.57 15.46
CA HIS A 93 8.08 -8.31 16.47
C HIS A 93 9.60 -8.35 16.23
N ASN A 94 10.09 -7.95 15.05
CA ASN A 94 11.52 -7.88 14.74
C ASN A 94 11.83 -6.65 13.87
N LEU A 95 12.81 -5.84 14.29
CA LEU A 95 13.26 -4.63 13.58
C LEU A 95 13.84 -4.95 12.19
N ASP A 96 14.53 -6.09 12.04
CA ASP A 96 15.08 -6.50 10.75
C ASP A 96 13.97 -6.93 9.77
N ALA A 97 12.95 -7.61 10.29
CA ALA A 97 11.76 -7.96 9.52
C ALA A 97 10.96 -6.71 9.14
N LEU A 98 10.87 -5.73 10.04
CA LEU A 98 10.23 -4.44 9.78
C LEU A 98 10.91 -3.68 8.63
N ALA A 99 12.24 -3.62 8.62
CA ALA A 99 13.00 -2.99 7.54
C ALA A 99 12.79 -3.70 6.19
N GLY A 100 12.86 -5.03 6.18
CA GLY A 100 12.58 -5.83 4.97
C GLY A 100 11.14 -5.65 4.46
N ASN A 101 10.16 -5.63 5.37
CA ASN A 101 8.76 -5.40 5.04
C ASN A 101 8.52 -3.99 4.50
N LYS A 102 9.22 -2.97 5.03
CA LYS A 102 9.15 -1.59 4.53
C LYS A 102 9.61 -1.51 3.07
N ILE A 103 10.70 -2.20 2.70
CA ILE A 103 11.20 -2.23 1.32
C ILE A 103 10.18 -2.88 0.37
N ILE A 104 9.62 -4.03 0.75
CA ILE A 104 8.59 -4.72 -0.04
C ILE A 104 7.36 -3.82 -0.22
N LEU A 105 6.91 -3.20 0.86
CA LEU A 105 5.78 -2.29 0.84
C LEU A 105 6.04 -1.07 -0.05
N GLN A 106 7.23 -0.47 0.06
CA GLN A 106 7.66 0.63 -0.79
C GLN A 106 7.60 0.24 -2.27
N SER A 107 8.05 -0.97 -2.62
CA SER A 107 7.96 -1.50 -3.99
C SER A 107 6.51 -1.68 -4.46
N GLU A 108 5.59 -2.09 -3.59
CA GLU A 108 4.17 -2.19 -3.95
C GLU A 108 3.53 -0.81 -4.14
N ILE A 109 3.83 0.14 -3.25
CA ILE A 109 3.36 1.53 -3.38
C ILE A 109 3.88 2.14 -4.68
N HIS A 110 5.16 1.92 -5.01
CA HIS A 110 5.73 2.31 -6.31
C HIS A 110 4.87 1.82 -7.48
N HIS A 111 4.53 0.53 -7.48
CA HIS A 111 3.68 -0.06 -8.52
C HIS A 111 2.28 0.55 -8.57
N TRP A 112 1.67 0.83 -7.41
CA TRP A 112 0.34 1.44 -7.34
C TRP A 112 0.32 2.85 -7.93
N LEU A 113 1.34 3.65 -7.64
CA LEU A 113 1.44 5.00 -8.19
C LEU A 113 1.64 4.98 -9.71
N LEU A 114 2.50 4.09 -10.23
CA LEU A 114 2.64 3.89 -11.68
C LEU A 114 1.35 3.39 -12.34
N TYR A 115 0.59 2.53 -11.66
CA TYR A 115 -0.70 2.06 -12.16
C TYR A 115 -1.72 3.21 -12.25
N LEU A 116 -1.77 4.09 -11.26
CA LEU A 116 -2.61 5.29 -11.31
C LEU A 116 -2.15 6.26 -12.41
N GLU A 117 -0.85 6.43 -12.62
CA GLU A 117 -0.31 7.27 -13.70
C GLU A 117 -0.70 6.74 -15.07
N LYS A 118 -0.58 5.43 -15.29
CA LYS A 118 -1.02 4.76 -16.52
C LYS A 118 -2.50 4.98 -16.84
N LEU A 119 -3.33 5.19 -15.81
CA LEU A 119 -4.77 5.44 -15.96
C LEU A 119 -5.12 6.93 -16.05
N ASP A 120 -4.13 7.83 -16.04
CA ASP A 120 -4.33 9.28 -15.93
C ASP A 120 -5.15 9.67 -14.68
N LYS A 121 -5.01 8.89 -13.60
CA LYS A 121 -5.74 9.06 -12.34
C LYS A 121 -4.86 9.57 -11.21
N LEU A 122 -3.53 9.50 -11.34
CA LEU A 122 -2.61 9.96 -10.30
C LEU A 122 -2.73 11.48 -10.09
N PRO A 123 -2.85 11.98 -8.84
CA PRO A 123 -2.76 13.41 -8.55
C PRO A 123 -1.36 13.97 -8.90
N GLY A 124 -1.24 14.56 -10.08
CA GLY A 124 0.04 15.04 -10.62
C GLY A 124 0.74 13.97 -11.46
N THR A 125 2.08 13.98 -11.48
CA THR A 125 2.88 12.99 -12.21
C THR A 125 3.68 12.14 -11.24
N TYR A 126 4.04 10.92 -11.62
CA TYR A 126 4.80 10.02 -10.75
C TYR A 126 6.13 10.62 -10.27
N ASN A 127 6.72 11.51 -11.07
CA ASN A 127 7.97 12.21 -10.74
C ASN A 127 7.92 13.02 -9.44
N ARG A 128 6.74 13.40 -8.95
CA ARG A 128 6.60 14.08 -7.65
C ARG A 128 6.81 13.16 -6.43
N PHE A 129 6.70 11.84 -6.64
CA PHE A 129 6.80 10.80 -5.60
C PHE A 129 8.15 10.08 -5.62
N THR A 130 8.88 10.20 -6.72
CA THR A 130 10.19 9.56 -6.87
C THR A 130 11.28 10.25 -6.09
N GLY A 131 11.09 11.51 -5.68
CA GLY A 131 12.15 12.34 -5.14
C GLY A 131 13.43 12.06 -5.91
N LEU A 132 13.42 12.30 -7.24
CA LEU A 132 14.59 12.12 -8.09
C LEU A 132 15.83 12.55 -7.30
N TYR A 133 16.80 11.64 -7.21
CA TYR A 133 18.20 11.96 -6.96
C TYR A 133 18.44 13.33 -7.57
N LYS A 134 18.61 14.35 -6.73
CA LYS A 134 18.97 15.68 -7.18
C LYS A 134 20.31 15.49 -7.86
N VAL A 135 20.33 15.36 -9.18
CA VAL A 135 21.57 15.53 -9.94
C VAL A 135 21.92 16.99 -9.67
N LEU A 136 22.94 17.18 -8.83
CA LEU A 136 23.52 18.48 -8.57
C LEU A 136 23.91 19.06 -9.94
N SER A 137 23.12 20.03 -10.39
CA SER A 137 23.48 20.95 -11.48
C SER A 137 24.53 21.93 -10.99
#